data_AF-A0A5R1P086-F1
#
_entry.id   AF-A0A5R1P086-F1
#
_cell.length_a   1.000
_cell.length_b   1.000
_cell.length_c   1.000
_cell.angle_alpha   90.00
_cell.angle_beta   90.00
_cell.angle_gamma   90.00
#
_symmetry.space_group_name_H-M   'P 1'
#
loop_
_entity.id
_entity.type
_entity.pdbx_description
1 polymer ?
#
loop_
_entity_poly.entity_id
_entity_poly.type
_entity_poly.pdbx_seq_one_letter_code
_entity_poly.pdbx_strand_id
1 'polypeptide(L)'
;MSIFLVAGGPTPAYLNALQTSIDAIARAIVQGASYIGFSAGAMIAPKVALIGGYTMNGTEVCTEEWAEGLAEITLKAGLGVVPFTVDVHAAQAGTLGRALSVVVNGLADRVVAIDENTAVVTTLHDPASIRIVGGGNAWTFEASDGQVTSSIRRAN
;
A
#
# COMPACT_ATOMS: atom_id res chain seq x y z
N MET A 1 20.31 -12.03 10.91
CA MET A 1 19.16 -11.16 10.63
C MET A 1 18.59 -11.58 9.29
N SER A 2 17.33 -12.02 9.25
CA SER A 2 16.69 -12.49 8.02
C SER A 2 15.89 -11.35 7.39
N ILE A 3 15.88 -11.27 6.06
CA ILE A 3 15.17 -10.23 5.30
C ILE A 3 14.33 -10.91 4.24
N PHE A 4 13.05 -10.51 4.14
CA PHE A 4 12.16 -10.83 3.05
C PHE A 4 12.06 -9.61 2.15
N LEU A 5 12.62 -9.71 0.95
CA LEU A 5 12.57 -8.66 -0.06
C LEU A 5 11.60 -9.07 -1.17
N VAL A 6 10.61 -8.23 -1.42
CA VAL A 6 9.65 -8.39 -2.52
C VAL A 6 9.80 -7.22 -3.47
N ALA A 7 10.24 -7.51 -4.69
CA ALA A 7 10.49 -6.52 -5.73
C ALA A 7 9.18 -6.00 -6.37
N GLY A 8 9.31 -5.09 -7.34
CA GLY A 8 8.21 -4.60 -8.16
C GLY A 8 7.87 -5.51 -9.35
N GLY A 9 6.70 -5.28 -9.93
CA GLY A 9 6.17 -5.94 -11.12
C GLY A 9 4.64 -5.99 -11.05
N PRO A 10 3.97 -6.93 -11.75
CA PRO A 10 2.51 -6.96 -11.77
C PRO A 10 1.93 -7.33 -10.39
N THR A 11 1.27 -6.40 -9.73
CA THR A 11 0.75 -6.56 -8.36
C THR A 11 -0.13 -7.82 -8.18
N PRO A 12 -1.08 -8.14 -9.09
CA PRO A 12 -1.87 -9.38 -8.99
C PRO A 12 -1.01 -10.64 -9.03
N ALA A 13 0.04 -10.67 -9.85
CA ALA A 13 0.91 -11.83 -10.01
C ALA A 13 1.76 -12.08 -8.76
N TYR A 14 2.28 -11.02 -8.14
CA TYR A 14 3.03 -11.12 -6.89
C TYR A 14 2.18 -11.64 -5.73
N LEU A 15 0.95 -11.12 -5.58
CA LEU A 15 0.05 -11.63 -4.54
C LEU A 15 -0.25 -13.12 -4.75
N ASN A 16 -0.60 -13.51 -5.98
CA ASN A 16 -0.90 -14.90 -6.31
C ASN A 16 0.30 -15.83 -6.04
N ALA A 17 1.51 -15.40 -6.40
CA ALA A 17 2.73 -16.19 -6.21
C ALA A 17 3.08 -16.39 -4.73
N LEU A 18 2.76 -15.42 -3.87
CA LEU A 18 3.06 -15.47 -2.44
C LEU A 18 1.91 -16.02 -1.59
N GLN A 19 0.73 -16.25 -2.17
CA GLN A 19 -0.49 -16.66 -1.46
C GLN A 19 -0.27 -17.90 -0.59
N THR A 20 0.46 -18.91 -1.08
CA THR A 20 0.74 -20.16 -0.35
C THR A 20 1.79 -19.99 0.75
N SER A 21 2.50 -18.86 0.77
CA SER A 21 3.61 -18.58 1.67
C SER A 21 3.27 -17.52 2.72
N ILE A 22 2.05 -16.97 2.71
CA ILE A 22 1.61 -15.89 3.63
C ILE A 22 1.89 -16.25 5.09
N ASP A 23 1.47 -17.44 5.54
CA ASP A 23 1.66 -17.85 6.93
C ASP A 23 3.14 -18.01 7.29
N ALA A 24 3.97 -18.45 6.34
CA ALA A 24 5.41 -18.59 6.55
C ALA A 24 6.10 -17.23 6.66
N ILE A 25 5.71 -16.29 5.80
CA ILE A 25 6.19 -14.90 5.81
C ILE A 25 5.78 -14.23 7.14
N ALA A 26 4.50 -14.33 7.52
CA ALA A 26 4.00 -13.77 8.76
C ALA A 26 4.73 -14.32 9.99
N ARG A 27 4.93 -15.65 10.06
CA ARG A 27 5.71 -16.28 11.14
C ARG A 27 7.14 -15.76 11.19
N ALA A 28 7.81 -15.65 10.04
CA ALA A 28 9.19 -15.20 9.99
C ALA A 28 9.33 -13.73 10.42
N ILE A 29 8.37 -12.88 10.05
CA ILE A 29 8.31 -11.48 10.50
C ILE A 29 8.14 -11.39 12.02
N VAL A 30 7.19 -12.16 12.59
CA VAL A 30 7.01 -12.23 14.05
C VAL A 30 8.26 -12.74 14.78
N GLN A 31 9.05 -13.60 14.13
CA GLN A 31 10.34 -14.10 14.63
C GLN A 31 11.51 -13.11 14.44
N GLY A 32 11.25 -11.90 13.94
CA GLY A 32 12.23 -10.82 13.83
C GLY A 32 12.84 -10.65 12.44
N ALA A 33 12.28 -11.27 11.39
CA ALA A 33 12.68 -10.96 10.03
C ALA A 33 12.14 -9.59 9.58
N SER A 34 12.96 -8.83 8.86
CA SER A 34 12.51 -7.57 8.24
C SER A 34 11.81 -7.84 6.91
N TYR A 35 10.76 -7.08 6.61
CA TYR A 35 10.11 -7.07 5.30
C TYR A 35 10.47 -5.79 4.54
N ILE A 36 10.84 -5.93 3.27
CA ILE A 36 11.12 -4.80 2.37
C ILE A 36 10.33 -5.03 1.07
N GLY A 37 9.35 -4.16 0.81
CA GLY A 37 8.51 -4.22 -0.38
C GLY A 37 8.74 -3.04 -1.31
N PHE A 38 8.90 -3.30 -2.61
CA PHE A 38 9.03 -2.29 -3.66
C PHE A 38 7.82 -2.34 -4.58
N SER A 39 7.18 -1.19 -4.87
CA SER A 39 6.04 -1.09 -5.77
C SER A 39 4.96 -2.15 -5.44
N ALA A 40 4.71 -3.14 -6.30
CA ALA A 40 3.84 -4.29 -5.99
C ALA A 40 4.11 -4.94 -4.63
N GLY A 41 5.38 -5.16 -4.27
CA GLY A 41 5.77 -5.69 -2.97
C GLY A 41 5.33 -4.81 -1.79
N ALA A 42 5.24 -3.49 -1.98
CA ALA A 42 4.69 -2.59 -0.97
C ALA A 42 3.15 -2.64 -0.95
N MET A 43 2.50 -2.69 -2.12
CA MET A 43 1.04 -2.75 -2.25
C MET A 43 0.41 -4.03 -1.67
N ILE A 44 1.13 -5.16 -1.68
CA ILE A 44 0.64 -6.43 -1.11
C ILE A 44 1.02 -6.62 0.37
N ALA A 45 1.90 -5.78 0.93
CA ALA A 45 2.31 -5.86 2.32
C ALA A 45 1.15 -5.71 3.33
N PRO A 46 0.14 -4.86 3.12
CA PRO A 46 -1.00 -4.70 4.02
C PRO A 46 -1.80 -5.99 4.27
N LYS A 47 -2.63 -5.99 5.33
CA LYS A 47 -3.70 -6.99 5.47
C LYS A 47 -4.77 -6.84 4.38
N VAL A 48 -5.10 -5.60 4.04
CA VAL A 48 -6.02 -5.23 2.97
C VAL A 48 -5.19 -4.62 1.84
N ALA A 49 -4.83 -5.42 0.85
CA ALA A 49 -3.94 -5.04 -0.24
C ALA A 49 -4.74 -4.41 -1.38
N LEU A 50 -4.35 -3.22 -1.82
CA LEU A 50 -4.81 -2.62 -3.07
C LEU A 50 -4.09 -3.31 -4.22
N ILE A 51 -4.84 -3.88 -5.17
CA ILE A 51 -4.27 -4.71 -6.24
C ILE A 51 -4.15 -3.95 -7.56
N GLY A 52 -4.97 -2.93 -7.74
CA GLY A 52 -5.08 -2.16 -8.97
C GLY A 52 -6.48 -1.57 -9.09
N GLY A 53 -6.84 -1.15 -10.30
CA GLY A 53 -8.06 -0.41 -10.59
C GLY A 53 -7.79 1.08 -10.81
N TYR A 54 -8.60 1.69 -11.68
CA TYR A 54 -8.61 3.11 -11.97
C TYR A 54 -10.01 3.74 -11.89
N THR A 55 -11.06 2.93 -11.69
CA THR A 55 -12.42 3.39 -11.49
C THR A 55 -12.96 3.05 -10.10
N MET A 56 -13.91 3.86 -9.64
CA MET A 56 -14.73 3.60 -8.47
C MET A 56 -16.18 3.87 -8.85
N ASN A 57 -17.03 2.84 -8.79
CA ASN A 57 -18.44 2.91 -9.19
C ASN A 57 -18.60 3.49 -10.62
N GLY A 58 -17.73 3.08 -11.55
CA GLY A 58 -17.72 3.55 -12.94
C GLY A 58 -17.16 4.95 -13.17
N THR A 59 -16.69 5.65 -12.13
CA THR A 59 -16.03 6.96 -12.25
C THR A 59 -14.51 6.79 -12.22
N GLU A 60 -13.79 7.37 -13.17
CA GLU A 60 -12.32 7.37 -13.15
C GLU A 60 -11.77 8.18 -11.97
N VAL A 61 -10.80 7.62 -11.25
CA VAL A 61 -10.17 8.24 -10.08
C VAL A 61 -8.64 8.33 -10.20
N CYS A 62 -8.06 7.65 -11.19
CA CYS A 62 -6.69 7.83 -11.66
C CYS A 62 -6.58 7.35 -13.12
N THR A 63 -5.37 7.35 -13.68
CA THR A 63 -5.13 6.86 -15.05
C THR A 63 -5.20 5.33 -15.13
N GLU A 64 -5.63 4.80 -16.28
CA GLU A 64 -5.70 3.36 -16.55
C GLU A 64 -4.31 2.69 -16.61
N GLU A 65 -3.26 3.43 -16.98
CA GLU A 65 -1.89 2.92 -17.14
C GLU A 65 -1.36 2.20 -15.88
N TRP A 66 -1.80 2.64 -14.69
CA TRP A 66 -1.38 2.09 -13.40
C TRP A 66 -2.43 1.18 -12.76
N ALA A 67 -3.41 0.73 -13.54
CA ALA A 67 -4.55 -0.02 -13.05
C ALA A 67 -4.33 -1.52 -12.93
N GLU A 68 -3.18 -2.04 -13.38
CA GLU A 68 -2.85 -3.48 -13.33
C GLU A 68 -3.83 -4.35 -14.12
N GLY A 69 -4.40 -3.78 -15.20
CA GLY A 69 -5.42 -4.44 -16.03
C GLY A 69 -6.78 -4.61 -15.36
N LEU A 70 -7.04 -3.90 -14.26
CA LEU A 70 -8.31 -3.90 -13.54
C LEU A 70 -9.03 -2.58 -13.77
N ALA A 71 -10.32 -2.61 -14.07
CA ALA A 71 -11.12 -1.39 -14.16
C ALA A 71 -11.44 -0.84 -12.77
N GLU A 72 -12.31 -1.54 -12.03
CA GLU A 72 -12.67 -1.16 -10.67
C GLU A 72 -11.53 -1.39 -9.67
N ILE A 73 -11.38 -0.45 -8.74
CA ILE A 73 -10.52 -0.58 -7.57
C ILE A 73 -10.78 -1.92 -6.89
N THR A 74 -9.73 -2.72 -6.83
CA THR A 74 -9.80 -4.09 -6.31
C THR A 74 -8.91 -4.21 -5.10
N LEU A 75 -9.49 -4.60 -3.97
CA LEU A 75 -8.75 -4.96 -2.77
C LEU A 75 -8.83 -6.48 -2.53
N LYS A 76 -7.76 -7.04 -1.95
CA LYS A 76 -7.69 -8.46 -1.57
C LYS A 76 -7.03 -8.62 -0.21
N ALA A 77 -7.11 -9.82 0.36
CA ALA A 77 -6.27 -10.19 1.49
C ALA A 77 -4.80 -10.17 1.06
N GLY A 78 -3.99 -9.34 1.73
CA GLY A 78 -2.55 -9.25 1.50
C GLY A 78 -1.73 -10.05 2.51
N LEU A 79 -0.46 -9.67 2.65
CA LEU A 79 0.51 -10.38 3.51
C LEU A 79 0.34 -10.07 5.01
N GLY A 80 -0.36 -8.99 5.37
CA GLY A 80 -0.61 -8.64 6.77
C GLY A 80 0.58 -8.07 7.54
N VAL A 81 1.56 -7.51 6.83
CA VAL A 81 2.79 -6.91 7.40
C VAL A 81 2.52 -5.55 8.05
N VAL A 82 1.64 -4.74 7.46
CA VAL A 82 1.28 -3.41 7.95
C VAL A 82 -0.24 -3.26 8.12
N PRO A 83 -0.71 -2.42 9.06
CA PRO A 83 -2.13 -2.31 9.40
C PRO A 83 -2.91 -1.32 8.51
N PHE A 84 -2.25 -0.68 7.54
CA PHE A 84 -2.86 0.28 6.63
C PHE A 84 -2.67 -0.19 5.19
N THR A 85 -3.60 0.17 4.30
CA THR A 85 -3.49 -0.09 2.87
C THR A 85 -2.37 0.77 2.28
N VAL A 86 -1.71 0.29 1.22
CA VAL A 86 -0.60 0.99 0.56
C VAL A 86 -0.93 1.18 -0.91
N ASP A 87 -0.70 2.40 -1.40
CA ASP A 87 -0.59 2.70 -2.83
C ASP A 87 0.83 3.24 -3.10
N VAL A 88 1.28 3.19 -4.34
CA VAL A 88 2.66 3.53 -4.72
C VAL A 88 2.69 4.41 -5.97
N HIS A 89 3.86 4.99 -6.24
CA HIS A 89 4.06 5.97 -7.31
C HIS A 89 3.07 7.15 -7.20
N ALA A 90 2.73 7.52 -5.97
CA ALA A 90 1.53 8.28 -5.65
C ALA A 90 1.35 9.56 -6.48
N ALA A 91 2.31 10.49 -6.38
CA ALA A 91 2.29 11.71 -7.19
C ALA A 91 2.67 11.46 -8.66
N GLN A 92 3.64 10.57 -8.92
CA GLN A 92 4.23 10.38 -10.25
C GLN A 92 3.28 9.68 -11.23
N ALA A 93 2.48 8.73 -10.73
CA ALA A 93 1.47 7.99 -11.48
C ALA A 93 0.06 8.61 -11.39
N GLY A 94 -0.13 9.63 -10.54
CA GLY A 94 -1.44 10.25 -10.32
C GLY A 94 -2.44 9.35 -9.56
N THR A 95 -1.96 8.47 -8.68
CA THR A 95 -2.79 7.47 -7.97
C THR A 95 -3.37 7.97 -6.64
N LEU A 96 -3.13 9.24 -6.27
CA LEU A 96 -3.72 9.83 -5.05
C LEU A 96 -5.25 9.80 -5.03
N GLY A 97 -5.92 9.99 -6.18
CA GLY A 97 -7.37 9.90 -6.28
C GLY A 97 -7.90 8.48 -6.02
N ARG A 98 -7.17 7.46 -6.46
CA ARG A 98 -7.43 6.05 -6.12
C ARG A 98 -7.28 5.78 -4.63
N ALA A 99 -6.18 6.22 -4.03
CA ALA A 99 -5.95 6.08 -2.58
C ALA A 99 -7.05 6.76 -1.75
N LEU A 100 -7.44 7.98 -2.12
CA LEU A 100 -8.55 8.70 -1.48
C LEU A 100 -9.88 7.94 -1.64
N SER A 101 -10.16 7.43 -2.85
CA SER A 101 -11.41 6.74 -3.16
C SER A 101 -11.60 5.46 -2.34
N VAL A 102 -10.51 4.74 -2.04
CA VAL A 102 -10.54 3.59 -1.12
C VAL A 102 -11.08 3.99 0.25
N VAL A 103 -10.62 5.11 0.81
CA VAL A 103 -11.05 5.57 2.15
C VAL A 103 -12.46 6.14 2.12
N VAL A 104 -12.77 7.01 1.15
CA VAL A 104 -14.09 7.65 1.01
C VAL A 104 -15.23 6.63 0.87
N ASN A 105 -14.96 5.49 0.22
CA ASN A 105 -15.94 4.42 0.03
C ASN A 105 -15.91 3.36 1.14
N GLY A 106 -15.18 3.60 2.23
CA GLY A 106 -15.13 2.69 3.39
C GLY A 106 -14.48 1.34 3.09
N LEU A 107 -13.62 1.27 2.07
CA LEU A 107 -12.93 0.03 1.70
C LEU A 107 -11.69 -0.24 2.57
N ALA A 108 -11.12 0.82 3.15
CA ALA A 108 -10.13 0.75 4.23
C ALA A 108 -10.16 2.04 5.07
N ASP A 109 -9.88 1.92 6.37
CA ASP A 109 -9.87 3.08 7.27
C ASP A 109 -8.70 4.05 6.99
N ARG A 110 -7.59 3.51 6.46
CA ARG A 110 -6.35 4.23 6.21
C ARG A 110 -5.65 3.72 4.95
N VAL A 111 -5.21 4.65 4.10
CA VAL A 111 -4.31 4.40 2.98
C VAL A 111 -3.07 5.28 3.10
N VAL A 112 -1.89 4.69 2.94
CA VAL A 112 -0.62 5.39 2.81
C VAL A 112 -0.14 5.25 1.37
N ALA A 113 -0.24 6.33 0.60
CA ALA A 113 0.24 6.41 -0.79
C ALA A 113 1.69 6.95 -0.80
N ILE A 114 2.61 6.21 -1.41
CA ILE A 114 4.05 6.48 -1.36
C ILE A 114 4.53 6.96 -2.72
N ASP A 115 5.21 8.11 -2.76
CA ASP A 115 5.84 8.61 -3.99
C ASP A 115 7.01 7.72 -4.42
N GLU A 116 7.43 7.86 -5.68
CA GLU A 116 8.70 7.32 -6.15
C GLU A 116 9.89 7.81 -5.31
N ASN A 117 10.98 7.03 -5.33
CA ASN A 117 12.22 7.31 -4.59
C ASN A 117 11.97 7.60 -3.09
N THR A 118 10.95 6.98 -2.50
CA THR A 118 10.52 7.19 -1.12
C THR A 118 10.16 5.86 -0.48
N ALA A 119 10.44 5.71 0.82
CA ALA A 119 10.00 4.55 1.58
C ALA A 119 9.41 4.97 2.93
N VAL A 120 8.40 4.20 3.34
CA VAL A 120 7.79 4.24 4.66
C VAL A 120 8.44 3.16 5.52
N VAL A 121 9.07 3.55 6.62
CA VAL A 121 9.71 2.65 7.56
C VAL A 121 8.92 2.65 8.87
N THR A 122 8.58 1.46 9.36
CA THR A 122 7.86 1.27 10.62
C THR A 122 8.37 0.03 11.37
N THR A 123 7.87 -0.21 12.57
CA THR A 123 8.24 -1.36 13.40
C THR A 123 7.02 -2.16 13.77
N LEU A 124 7.20 -3.45 14.08
CA LEU A 124 6.08 -4.30 14.51
C LEU A 124 5.47 -3.86 15.84
N HIS A 125 6.27 -3.26 16.73
CA HIS A 125 5.80 -2.82 18.05
C HIS A 125 5.05 -1.47 18.00
N ASP A 126 5.31 -0.67 16.98
CA ASP A 126 4.65 0.61 16.76
C ASP A 126 4.42 0.82 15.24
N PRO A 127 3.45 0.10 14.66
CA PRO A 127 3.18 0.17 13.22
C PRO A 127 2.49 1.47 12.81
N ALA A 128 1.96 2.24 13.78
CA ALA A 128 1.33 3.53 13.53
C ALA A 128 2.37 4.65 13.37
N SER A 129 3.50 4.54 14.07
CA SER A 129 4.65 5.40 13.88
C SER A 129 5.39 5.05 12.59
N ILE A 130 5.31 5.96 11.63
CA ILE A 130 5.98 5.85 10.34
C ILE A 130 7.05 6.92 10.21
N ARG A 131 8.24 6.50 9.78
CA ARG A 131 9.36 7.36 9.39
C ARG A 131 9.49 7.33 7.87
N ILE A 132 9.68 8.50 7.26
CA ILE A 132 9.87 8.63 5.82
C ILE A 132 11.36 8.74 5.51
N VAL A 133 11.80 8.04 4.47
CA VAL A 133 13.13 8.17 3.88
C VAL A 133 13.01 8.34 2.38
N GLY A 134 13.99 9.01 1.76
CA GLY A 134 14.00 9.26 0.32
C GLY A 134 13.64 10.69 -0.05
N GLY A 135 13.43 10.93 -1.35
CA GLY A 135 13.30 12.26 -1.94
C GLY A 135 11.86 12.76 -2.17
N GLY A 136 10.85 11.91 -1.98
CA GLY A 136 9.44 12.25 -2.16
C GLY A 136 8.65 12.24 -0.86
N ASN A 137 7.36 11.91 -0.98
CA ASN A 137 6.38 12.03 0.10
C ASN A 137 5.69 10.71 0.41
N ALA A 138 5.16 10.62 1.63
CA ALA A 138 4.09 9.69 1.95
C ALA A 138 2.82 10.49 2.27
N TRP A 139 1.75 10.19 1.55
CA TRP A 139 0.44 10.77 1.69
C TRP A 139 -0.42 9.81 2.49
N THR A 140 -1.04 10.28 3.56
CA THR A 140 -1.94 9.47 4.39
C THR A 140 -3.36 10.00 4.26
N PHE A 141 -4.28 9.12 3.89
CA PHE A 141 -5.72 9.37 3.91
C PHE A 141 -6.35 8.53 5.02
N GLU A 142 -7.11 9.15 5.91
CA GLU A 142 -7.73 8.50 7.06
C GLU A 142 -9.19 8.96 7.23
N ALA A 143 -10.10 8.00 7.42
CA ALA A 143 -11.49 8.29 7.76
C ALA A 143 -11.59 8.77 9.22
N SER A 144 -12.30 9.88 9.45
CA SER A 144 -12.57 10.43 10.78
C SER A 144 -13.91 11.15 10.79
N ASP A 145 -14.83 10.76 11.66
CA ASP A 145 -16.12 11.44 11.91
C ASP A 145 -16.91 11.84 10.65
N GLY A 146 -17.00 10.92 9.67
CA GLY A 146 -17.72 11.16 8.42
C GLY A 146 -16.99 12.06 7.42
N GLN A 147 -15.72 12.38 7.67
CA GLN A 147 -14.80 13.08 6.78
C GLN A 147 -13.59 12.20 6.47
N VAL A 148 -12.83 12.59 5.45
CA VAL A 148 -11.50 12.02 5.18
C VAL A 148 -10.47 13.13 5.38
N THR A 149 -9.49 12.87 6.24
CA THR A 149 -8.36 13.76 6.45
C THR A 149 -7.19 13.31 5.58
N SER A 150 -6.46 14.28 5.01
CA SER A 150 -5.23 14.03 4.26
C SER A 150 -4.04 14.67 4.96
N SER A 151 -2.95 13.94 5.14
CA SER A 151 -1.68 14.47 5.63
C SER A 151 -0.52 14.03 4.76
N ILE A 152 0.55 14.84 4.76
CA ILE A 152 1.78 14.58 4.01
C ILE A 152 2.96 14.51 4.98
N ARG A 153 3.82 13.50 4.80
CA ARG A 153 5.10 13.36 5.52
C ARG A 153 6.24 13.26 4.52
N ARG A 154 7.40 13.82 4.88
CA ARG A 154 8.62 13.86 4.07
C ARG A 154 9.80 13.43 4.94
N ALA A 155 10.92 13.05 4.32
CA ALA A 155 12.16 12.89 5.07
C ALA A 155 12.58 14.26 5.67
N ASN A 156 13.09 14.24 6.91
CA ASN A 156 13.69 15.42 7.54
C ASN A 156 15.04 15.76 6.91
#